data_AF-A0AAW3IT33-F1
#
_entry.id   AF-A0AAW3IT33-F1
#
_cell.length_a   1.000
_cell.length_b   1.000
_cell.length_c   1.000
_cell.angle_alpha   90.00
_cell.angle_beta   90.00
_cell.angle_gamma   90.00
#
_symmetry.space_group_name_H-M   'P 1'
#
loop_
_entity.id
_entity.type
_entity.pdbx_description
1 polymer ?
#
loop_
_entity_poly.entity_id
_entity_poly.type
_entity_poly.pdbx_seq_one_letter_code
_entity_poly.pdbx_strand_id
1 'polypeptide(L)'
;RVVKPSIELMEALPTVIIGFLAGLWFAPIVEDHLITIVVMLFVLPLSTMIMGGLWALIPQPVRNRLPNGWHALVLMPVILVLIGLGVWISPTIEQTFFGGDMRLFLTEHGIGYDQRNALVVGLAMGFAVIPTIFTIAEVAIFSVPKHLSDGSLALGATPWQTLIYVVLLTASPGIFSAIMMGLGRAVGETMIVLMATGNTPLMDWNILEGLRSLSATIAVELPESEVGSSHYRLLFLAALILFVFTFAVNALAEWVRQRLRDKYRAL
;
A
#
# COMPACT_ATOMS: atom_id res chain seq x y z
N ARG A 1 -11.57 -5.98 18.63
CA ARG A 1 -12.62 -6.96 18.27
C ARG A 1 -13.29 -6.64 16.92
N VAL A 2 -13.41 -5.38 16.50
CA VAL A 2 -14.07 -5.03 15.20
C VAL A 2 -13.10 -4.97 14.01
N VAL A 3 -11.84 -4.62 14.25
CA VAL A 3 -10.83 -4.43 13.18
C VAL A 3 -10.55 -5.72 12.41
N LYS A 4 -10.28 -6.82 13.13
CA LYS A 4 -9.92 -8.11 12.52
C LYS A 4 -11.01 -8.66 11.57
N PRO A 5 -12.30 -8.77 11.98
CA PRO A 5 -13.36 -9.21 11.06
C PRO A 5 -13.52 -8.29 9.83
N SER A 6 -13.29 -6.98 9.99
CA SER A 6 -13.38 -6.03 8.88
C SER A 6 -12.28 -6.28 7.85
N ILE A 7 -11.08 -6.65 8.32
CA ILE A 7 -9.93 -6.93 7.44
C ILE A 7 -10.07 -8.29 6.77
N GLU A 8 -10.58 -9.31 7.48
CA GLU A 8 -10.92 -10.60 6.88
C GLU A 8 -11.98 -10.45 5.77
N LEU A 9 -12.96 -9.55 5.96
CA LEU A 9 -13.95 -9.23 4.93
C LEU A 9 -13.29 -8.55 3.71
N MET A 10 -12.32 -7.67 3.91
CA MET A 10 -11.56 -7.04 2.82
C MET A 10 -10.74 -8.08 2.04
N GLU A 11 -10.14 -9.06 2.72
CA GLU A 11 -9.37 -10.14 2.07
C GLU A 11 -10.25 -11.06 1.22
N ALA A 12 -11.52 -11.22 1.59
CA ALA A 12 -12.48 -12.03 0.85
C ALA A 12 -12.93 -11.41 -0.48
N LEU A 13 -12.62 -10.12 -0.74
CA LEU A 13 -12.98 -9.46 -1.98
C LEU A 13 -12.20 -10.06 -3.16
N PRO A 14 -12.88 -10.55 -4.22
CA PRO A 14 -12.21 -11.01 -5.42
C PRO A 14 -11.36 -9.90 -6.03
N THR A 15 -10.08 -10.18 -6.30
CA THR A 15 -9.14 -9.18 -6.83
C THR A 15 -9.53 -8.66 -8.21
N VAL A 16 -10.28 -9.46 -8.99
CA VAL A 16 -10.93 -9.02 -10.24
C VAL A 16 -11.88 -7.85 -10.01
N ILE A 17 -12.67 -7.88 -8.93
CA ILE A 17 -13.61 -6.80 -8.62
C ILE A 17 -12.82 -5.53 -8.24
N ILE A 18 -11.74 -5.68 -7.47
CA ILE A 18 -10.86 -4.56 -7.12
C ILE A 18 -10.24 -3.96 -8.38
N GLY A 19 -9.71 -4.79 -9.29
CA GLY A 19 -9.14 -4.34 -10.57
C GLY A 19 -10.15 -3.65 -11.46
N PHE A 20 -11.36 -4.19 -11.55
CA PHE A 20 -12.46 -3.61 -12.32
C PHE A 20 -12.90 -2.25 -11.76
N LEU A 21 -13.09 -2.14 -10.44
CA LEU A 21 -13.42 -0.88 -9.78
C LEU A 21 -12.28 0.13 -9.92
N ALA A 22 -11.03 -0.32 -9.84
CA ALA A 22 -9.87 0.51 -10.06
C ALA A 22 -9.86 1.10 -11.48
N GLY A 23 -10.10 0.28 -12.51
CA GLY A 23 -10.04 0.70 -13.91
C GLY A 23 -11.25 1.48 -14.41
N LEU A 24 -12.46 1.29 -13.83
CA LEU A 24 -13.68 1.95 -14.31
C LEU A 24 -14.17 3.09 -13.44
N TRP A 25 -14.00 2.99 -12.12
CA TRP A 25 -14.50 3.99 -11.19
C TRP A 25 -13.37 4.87 -10.64
N PHE A 26 -12.29 4.25 -10.19
CA PHE A 26 -11.21 4.99 -9.55
C PHE A 26 -10.33 5.74 -10.57
N ALA A 27 -9.98 5.11 -11.69
CA ALA A 27 -9.17 5.71 -12.75
C ALA A 27 -9.73 7.06 -13.27
N PRO A 28 -11.03 7.19 -13.64
CA PRO A 28 -11.58 8.50 -14.01
C PRO A 28 -11.49 9.55 -12.89
N ILE A 29 -11.71 9.15 -11.63
CA ILE A 29 -11.58 10.08 -10.49
C ILE A 29 -10.14 10.58 -10.37
N VAL A 30 -9.17 9.68 -10.54
CA VAL A 30 -7.73 10.00 -10.52
C VAL A 30 -7.36 10.93 -11.67
N GLU A 31 -7.91 10.71 -12.85
CA GLU A 31 -7.73 11.56 -14.02
C GLU A 31 -8.27 12.98 -13.79
N ASP A 32 -9.51 13.10 -13.31
CA ASP A 32 -10.16 14.39 -13.06
C ASP A 32 -9.53 15.16 -11.89
N HIS A 33 -8.81 14.47 -10.98
CA HIS A 33 -8.26 15.05 -9.75
C HIS A 33 -6.76 14.80 -9.58
N LEU A 34 -6.00 14.75 -10.67
CA LEU A 34 -4.58 14.41 -10.66
C LEU A 34 -3.77 15.31 -9.71
N ILE A 35 -3.99 16.62 -9.80
CA ILE A 35 -3.34 17.60 -8.92
C ILE A 35 -3.70 17.39 -7.45
N THR A 36 -4.95 17.00 -7.17
CA THR A 36 -5.42 16.76 -5.80
C THR A 36 -4.70 15.57 -5.20
N ILE A 37 -4.44 14.52 -5.98
CA ILE A 37 -3.68 13.35 -5.52
C ILE A 37 -2.24 13.72 -5.18
N VAL A 38 -1.60 14.52 -6.02
CA VAL A 38 -0.23 15.01 -5.77
C VAL A 38 -0.21 15.88 -4.51
N VAL A 39 -1.16 16.81 -4.35
CA VAL A 39 -1.28 17.65 -3.14
C VAL A 39 -1.51 16.79 -1.90
N MET A 40 -2.35 15.77 -1.98
CA MET A 40 -2.67 14.86 -0.87
C MET A 40 -1.46 14.07 -0.38
N LEU A 41 -0.51 13.73 -1.27
CA LEU A 41 0.75 13.11 -0.87
C LEU A 41 1.55 13.96 0.13
N PHE A 42 1.42 15.29 0.06
CA PHE A 42 2.06 16.22 0.99
C PHE A 42 1.15 16.63 2.16
N VAL A 43 -0.15 16.81 1.89
CA VAL A 43 -1.13 17.22 2.92
C VAL A 43 -1.31 16.14 3.97
N LEU A 44 -1.29 14.85 3.61
CA LEU A 44 -1.43 13.76 4.58
C LEU A 44 -0.29 13.74 5.64
N PRO A 45 1.01 13.68 5.28
CA PRO A 45 2.07 13.73 6.29
C PRO A 45 2.04 15.06 7.06
N LEU A 46 1.81 16.19 6.39
CA LEU A 46 1.68 17.48 7.07
C LEU A 46 0.52 17.50 8.09
N SER A 47 -0.60 16.88 7.74
CA SER A 47 -1.77 16.78 8.62
C SER A 47 -1.47 15.98 9.88
N THR A 48 -0.69 14.90 9.76
CA THR A 48 -0.29 14.10 10.93
C THR A 48 0.70 14.86 11.83
N MET A 49 1.60 15.65 11.25
CA MET A 49 2.50 16.53 12.01
C MET A 49 1.73 17.64 12.74
N ILE A 50 0.83 18.35 12.04
CA ILE A 50 -0.01 19.40 12.64
C ILE A 50 -0.90 18.81 13.73
N MET A 51 -1.49 17.65 13.49
CA MET A 51 -2.28 16.92 14.47
C MET A 51 -1.46 16.61 15.74
N GLY A 52 -0.23 16.12 15.58
CA GLY A 52 0.68 15.89 16.70
C GLY A 52 1.01 17.17 17.48
N GLY A 53 1.25 18.27 16.77
CA GLY A 53 1.49 19.59 17.37
C GLY A 53 0.28 20.11 18.14
N LEU A 54 -0.91 20.08 17.53
CA LEU A 54 -2.17 20.46 18.17
C LEU A 54 -2.46 19.60 19.40
N TRP A 55 -2.23 18.29 19.30
CA TRP A 55 -2.37 17.39 20.45
C TRP A 55 -1.44 17.81 21.59
N ALA A 56 -0.20 18.20 21.31
CA ALA A 56 0.76 18.66 22.32
C ALA A 56 0.34 19.97 23.00
N LEU A 57 -0.42 20.83 22.32
CA LEU A 57 -0.93 22.09 22.87
C LEU A 57 -2.16 21.92 23.78
N ILE A 58 -2.85 20.77 23.73
CA ILE A 58 -4.06 20.53 24.55
C ILE A 58 -3.67 20.44 26.03
N PRO A 59 -4.29 21.27 26.92
CA PRO A 59 -4.02 21.22 28.36
C PRO A 59 -4.31 19.84 28.98
N GLN A 60 -3.42 19.41 29.89
CA GLN A 60 -3.53 18.18 30.70
C GLN A 60 -4.95 17.88 31.26
N PRO A 61 -5.73 18.85 31.78
CA PRO A 61 -7.08 18.56 32.31
C PRO A 61 -8.09 18.11 31.23
N VAL A 62 -7.93 18.55 29.99
CA VAL A 62 -8.79 18.12 28.86
C VAL A 62 -8.35 16.75 28.36
N ARG A 63 -7.04 16.51 28.31
CA ARG A 63 -6.47 15.21 27.91
C ARG A 63 -6.88 14.08 28.84
N ASN A 64 -6.88 14.32 30.16
CA ASN A 64 -7.23 13.31 31.16
C ASN A 64 -8.74 12.98 31.23
N ARG A 65 -9.61 13.80 30.60
CA ARG A 65 -11.04 13.49 30.46
C ARG A 65 -11.35 12.57 29.29
N LEU A 66 -10.40 12.38 28.38
CA LEU A 66 -10.59 11.53 27.20
C LEU A 66 -10.27 10.07 27.55
N PRO A 67 -11.18 9.12 27.26
CA PRO A 67 -10.90 7.70 27.44
C PRO A 67 -9.70 7.26 26.59
N ASN A 68 -8.92 6.32 27.12
CA ASN A 68 -7.80 5.71 26.39
C ASN A 68 -8.27 5.18 25.02
N GLY A 69 -7.59 5.58 23.94
CA GLY A 69 -7.91 5.17 22.56
C GLY A 69 -8.80 6.13 21.75
N TRP A 70 -9.46 7.11 22.37
CA TRP A 70 -10.30 8.09 21.65
C TRP A 70 -9.52 9.20 20.95
N HIS A 71 -8.20 9.17 21.06
CA HIS A 71 -7.31 10.20 20.55
C HIS A 71 -7.42 10.33 19.02
N ALA A 72 -7.51 9.20 18.32
CA ALA A 72 -7.70 9.17 16.87
C ALA A 72 -9.07 9.74 16.45
N LEU A 73 -10.13 9.49 17.23
CA LEU A 73 -11.49 9.97 16.94
C LEU A 73 -11.61 11.49 17.12
N VAL A 74 -11.02 12.04 18.19
CA VAL A 74 -11.02 13.49 18.46
C VAL A 74 -10.23 14.27 17.42
N LEU A 75 -9.20 13.65 16.85
CA LEU A 75 -8.33 14.28 15.87
C LEU A 75 -8.74 14.01 14.40
N MET A 76 -9.67 13.07 14.18
CA MET A 76 -10.22 12.79 12.84
C MET A 76 -10.82 14.03 12.16
N PRO A 77 -11.56 14.92 12.86
CA PRO A 77 -12.05 16.17 12.26
C PRO A 77 -10.92 17.07 11.74
N VAL A 78 -9.78 17.13 12.43
CA VAL A 78 -8.63 17.94 11.99
C VAL A 78 -8.07 17.40 10.69
N ILE A 79 -7.90 16.07 10.59
CA ILE A 79 -7.45 15.42 9.36
C ILE A 79 -8.44 15.69 8.23
N LEU A 80 -9.74 15.51 8.47
CA LEU A 80 -10.78 15.75 7.45
C LEU A 80 -10.80 17.20 6.98
N VAL A 81 -10.63 18.17 7.88
CA VAL A 81 -10.55 19.59 7.53
C VAL A 81 -9.31 19.86 6.66
N LEU A 82 -8.15 19.33 7.03
CA LEU A 82 -6.92 19.53 6.27
C LEU A 82 -6.98 18.86 4.89
N ILE A 83 -7.56 17.67 4.80
CA ILE A 83 -7.85 17.01 3.52
C ILE A 83 -8.82 17.86 2.70
N GLY A 84 -9.91 18.34 3.31
CA GLY A 84 -10.88 19.21 2.64
C GLY A 84 -10.26 20.52 2.14
N LEU A 85 -9.34 21.11 2.90
CA LEU A 85 -8.57 22.27 2.46
C LEU A 85 -7.63 21.94 1.30
N GLY A 86 -7.00 20.75 1.33
CA GLY A 86 -6.18 20.25 0.22
C GLY A 86 -6.98 20.09 -1.07
N VAL A 87 -8.21 19.58 -0.98
CA VAL A 87 -9.13 19.48 -2.12
C VAL A 87 -9.64 20.85 -2.56
N TRP A 88 -9.85 21.77 -1.63
CA TRP A 88 -10.33 23.12 -1.97
C TRP A 88 -9.26 23.98 -2.65
N ILE A 89 -7.99 23.84 -2.25
CA ILE A 89 -6.88 24.61 -2.84
C ILE A 89 -6.41 24.04 -4.18
N SER A 90 -6.67 22.75 -4.44
CA SER A 90 -6.12 22.06 -5.60
C SER A 90 -6.50 22.69 -6.96
N PRO A 91 -7.74 23.17 -7.22
CA PRO A 91 -8.07 23.81 -8.50
C PRO A 91 -7.35 25.16 -8.66
N THR A 92 -7.09 25.86 -7.55
CA THR A 92 -6.34 27.12 -7.58
C THR A 92 -4.89 26.88 -7.95
N ILE A 93 -4.28 25.81 -7.42
CA ILE A 93 -2.93 25.38 -7.77
C ILE A 93 -2.86 24.98 -9.24
N GLU A 94 -3.85 24.24 -9.74
CA GLU A 94 -3.91 23.80 -11.13
C GLU A 94 -3.96 24.97 -12.12
N GLN A 95 -4.80 25.97 -11.85
CA GLN A 95 -4.89 27.14 -12.71
C GLN A 95 -3.62 28.00 -12.66
N THR A 96 -3.01 28.16 -11.48
CA THR A 96 -1.86 29.05 -11.31
C THR A 96 -0.54 28.45 -11.80
N PHE A 97 -0.33 27.14 -11.60
CA PHE A 97 0.93 26.48 -11.96
C PHE A 97 0.87 25.69 -13.27
N PHE A 98 -0.30 25.15 -13.64
CA PHE A 98 -0.44 24.21 -14.76
C PHE A 98 -1.32 24.73 -15.90
N GLY A 99 -1.75 26.00 -15.86
CA GLY A 99 -2.55 26.61 -16.92
C GLY A 99 -3.99 26.10 -17.03
N GLY A 100 -4.46 25.34 -16.02
CA GLY A 100 -5.86 24.89 -15.91
C GLY A 100 -6.13 23.43 -16.29
N ASP A 101 -5.20 22.73 -16.95
CA ASP A 101 -5.28 21.26 -17.11
C ASP A 101 -3.88 20.65 -16.96
N MET A 102 -3.68 19.90 -15.87
CA MET A 102 -2.41 19.23 -15.61
C MET A 102 -2.01 18.23 -16.72
N ARG A 103 -2.98 17.62 -17.42
CA ARG A 103 -2.69 16.66 -18.51
C ARG A 103 -2.13 17.36 -19.73
N LEU A 104 -2.64 18.54 -20.06
CA LEU A 104 -2.11 19.35 -21.15
C LEU A 104 -0.66 19.74 -20.88
N PHE A 105 -0.38 20.21 -19.64
CA PHE A 105 0.97 20.52 -19.21
C PHE A 105 1.93 19.31 -19.33
N LEU A 106 1.49 18.13 -18.90
CA LEU A 106 2.29 16.90 -19.01
C LEU A 106 2.58 16.54 -20.47
N THR A 107 1.57 16.63 -21.33
CA THR A 107 1.70 16.33 -22.76
C THR A 107 2.66 17.30 -23.46
N GLU A 108 2.60 18.59 -23.12
CA GLU A 108 3.53 19.62 -23.64
C GLU A 108 4.98 19.36 -23.21
N HIS A 109 5.19 18.72 -22.06
CA HIS A 109 6.50 18.29 -21.57
C HIS A 109 6.91 16.89 -22.04
N GLY A 110 6.14 16.29 -22.95
CA GLY A 110 6.43 14.97 -23.53
C GLY A 110 6.14 13.79 -22.60
N ILE A 111 5.33 14.00 -21.55
CA ILE A 111 4.90 12.96 -20.61
C ILE A 111 3.49 12.52 -21.00
N GLY A 112 3.33 11.28 -21.46
CA GLY A 112 2.02 10.71 -21.76
C GLY A 112 1.20 10.52 -20.48
N TYR A 113 -0.12 10.64 -20.63
CA TYR A 113 -1.07 10.31 -19.56
C TYR A 113 -2.14 9.40 -20.12
N ASP A 114 -2.24 8.20 -19.55
CA ASP A 114 -3.34 7.28 -19.78
C ASP A 114 -4.25 7.29 -18.55
N GLN A 115 -5.57 7.28 -18.76
CA GLN A 115 -6.55 7.12 -17.68
C GLN A 115 -6.27 5.85 -16.87
N ARG A 116 -5.91 4.76 -17.56
CA ARG A 116 -5.52 3.47 -16.98
C ARG A 116 -4.01 3.37 -16.90
N ASN A 117 -3.44 3.72 -15.76
CA ASN A 117 -1.99 3.86 -15.60
C ASN A 117 -1.42 3.06 -14.41
N ALA A 118 -0.09 3.04 -14.34
CA ALA A 118 0.64 2.38 -13.26
C ALA A 118 0.35 2.98 -11.87
N LEU A 119 0.05 4.27 -11.77
CA LEU A 119 -0.33 4.92 -10.50
C LEU A 119 -1.62 4.31 -9.93
N VAL A 120 -2.68 4.23 -10.74
CA VAL A 120 -3.97 3.64 -10.36
C VAL A 120 -3.77 2.21 -9.88
N VAL A 121 -2.95 1.44 -10.61
CA VAL A 121 -2.65 0.06 -10.29
C VAL A 121 -1.85 -0.05 -9.00
N GLY A 122 -0.84 0.78 -8.78
CA GLY A 122 -0.08 0.83 -7.54
C GLY A 122 -0.97 1.10 -6.32
N LEU A 123 -1.94 2.01 -6.45
CA LEU A 123 -2.90 2.33 -5.39
C LEU A 123 -3.87 1.16 -5.13
N ALA A 124 -4.44 0.56 -6.18
CA ALA A 124 -5.34 -0.58 -6.07
C ALA A 124 -4.64 -1.83 -5.50
N MET A 125 -3.40 -2.08 -5.95
CA MET A 125 -2.53 -3.14 -5.44
C MET A 125 -2.17 -2.93 -3.97
N GLY A 126 -1.81 -1.70 -3.60
CA GLY A 126 -1.58 -1.32 -2.20
C GLY A 126 -2.78 -1.67 -1.34
N PHE A 127 -3.98 -1.28 -1.77
CA PHE A 127 -5.22 -1.62 -1.08
C PHE A 127 -5.43 -3.14 -0.93
N ALA A 128 -5.21 -3.91 -2.00
CA ALA A 128 -5.42 -5.36 -2.01
C ALA A 128 -4.45 -6.13 -1.08
N VAL A 129 -3.26 -5.59 -0.84
CA VAL A 129 -2.21 -6.26 -0.05
C VAL A 129 -2.31 -5.94 1.44
N ILE A 130 -2.98 -4.83 1.83
CA ILE A 130 -3.16 -4.41 3.23
C ILE A 130 -3.67 -5.56 4.13
N PRO A 131 -4.74 -6.31 3.77
CA PRO A 131 -5.27 -7.34 4.65
C PRO A 131 -4.27 -8.46 4.92
N THR A 132 -3.55 -8.90 3.90
CA THR A 132 -2.53 -9.94 4.03
C THR A 132 -1.40 -9.50 4.95
N ILE A 133 -0.87 -8.28 4.76
CA ILE A 133 0.18 -7.74 5.65
C ILE A 133 -0.35 -7.61 7.08
N PHE A 134 -1.55 -7.06 7.25
CA PHE A 134 -2.15 -6.85 8.56
C PHE A 134 -2.32 -8.17 9.32
N THR A 135 -2.94 -9.18 8.72
CA THR A 135 -3.23 -10.46 9.38
C THR A 135 -1.95 -11.14 9.85
N ILE A 136 -0.90 -11.15 9.04
CA ILE A 136 0.39 -11.77 9.41
C ILE A 136 1.11 -10.93 10.48
N ALA A 137 1.11 -9.60 10.35
CA ALA A 137 1.71 -8.70 11.34
C ALA A 137 0.98 -8.75 12.69
N GLU A 138 -0.35 -8.86 12.69
CA GLU A 138 -1.17 -9.03 13.88
C GLU A 138 -0.76 -10.29 14.64
N VAL A 139 -0.67 -11.43 13.94
CA VAL A 139 -0.23 -12.70 14.54
C VAL A 139 1.18 -12.58 15.12
N ALA A 140 2.10 -11.90 14.41
CA ALA A 140 3.45 -11.67 14.91
C ALA A 140 3.47 -10.87 16.22
N ILE A 141 2.69 -9.78 16.29
CA ILE A 141 2.61 -8.93 17.50
C ILE A 141 1.98 -9.69 18.66
N PHE A 142 0.89 -10.43 18.44
CA PHE A 142 0.22 -11.19 19.50
C PHE A 142 0.96 -12.47 19.92
N SER A 143 1.94 -12.92 19.15
CA SER A 143 2.82 -14.04 19.53
C SER A 143 3.88 -13.67 20.56
N VAL A 144 4.11 -12.36 20.80
CA VAL A 144 5.07 -11.90 21.80
C VAL A 144 4.61 -12.32 23.20
N PRO A 145 5.46 -13.02 23.98
CA PRO A 145 5.09 -13.46 25.32
C PRO A 145 4.76 -12.28 26.25
N LYS A 146 3.58 -12.33 26.90
CA LYS A 146 3.11 -11.25 27.80
C LYS A 146 4.04 -10.94 28.96
N HIS A 147 4.83 -11.90 29.43
CA HIS A 147 5.78 -11.67 30.52
C HIS A 147 6.87 -10.64 30.14
N LEU A 148 7.19 -10.49 28.85
CA LEU A 148 8.13 -9.46 28.39
C LEU A 148 7.51 -8.05 28.50
N SER A 149 6.23 -7.90 28.13
CA SER A 149 5.52 -6.63 28.29
C SER A 149 5.27 -6.31 29.75
N ASP A 150 4.83 -7.28 30.55
CA ASP A 150 4.52 -7.09 31.97
C ASP A 150 5.80 -6.78 32.77
N GLY A 151 6.92 -7.45 32.45
CA GLY A 151 8.23 -7.15 33.04
C GLY A 151 8.74 -5.75 32.71
N SER A 152 8.54 -5.29 31.46
CA SER A 152 8.88 -3.92 31.06
C SER A 152 8.07 -2.88 31.83
N LEU A 153 6.76 -3.09 31.97
CA LEU A 153 5.88 -2.21 32.74
C LEU A 153 6.25 -2.21 34.24
N ALA A 154 6.64 -3.37 34.80
CA ALA A 154 7.09 -3.48 36.20
C ALA A 154 8.38 -2.71 36.49
N LEU A 155 9.24 -2.53 35.48
CA LEU A 155 10.45 -1.69 35.57
C LEU A 155 10.17 -0.18 35.44
N GLY A 156 8.89 0.22 35.39
CA GLY A 156 8.48 1.62 35.28
C GLY A 156 8.46 2.16 33.85
N ALA A 157 8.55 1.30 32.83
CA ALA A 157 8.41 1.73 31.44
C ALA A 157 6.96 2.16 31.13
N THR A 158 6.82 3.16 30.26
CA THR A 158 5.50 3.57 29.74
C THR A 158 5.00 2.57 28.70
N PRO A 159 3.67 2.44 28.49
CA PRO A 159 3.12 1.55 27.46
C PRO A 159 3.70 1.80 26.05
N TRP A 160 4.03 3.06 25.73
CA TRP A 160 4.68 3.42 24.47
C TRP A 160 6.12 2.90 24.38
N GLN A 161 6.90 3.01 25.45
CA GLN A 161 8.24 2.44 25.53
C GLN A 161 8.19 0.91 25.43
N THR A 162 7.29 0.26 26.16
CA THR A 162 7.10 -1.19 26.07
C THR A 162 6.70 -1.62 24.66
N LEU A 163 5.83 -0.87 23.99
CA LEU A 163 5.43 -1.14 22.60
C LEU A 163 6.64 -1.07 21.66
N ILE A 164 7.41 0.03 21.68
CA ILE A 164 8.52 0.23 20.73
C ILE A 164 9.69 -0.70 21.02
N TYR A 165 10.13 -0.75 22.28
CA TYR A 165 11.40 -1.38 22.63
C TYR A 165 11.30 -2.87 22.95
N VAL A 166 10.10 -3.36 23.26
CA VAL A 166 9.89 -4.77 23.60
C VAL A 166 9.02 -5.43 22.54
N VAL A 167 7.75 -5.02 22.43
CA VAL A 167 6.78 -5.73 21.58
C VAL A 167 7.15 -5.65 20.10
N LEU A 168 7.38 -4.45 19.57
CA LEU A 168 7.67 -4.24 18.15
C LEU A 168 9.05 -4.79 17.78
N LEU A 169 10.01 -4.72 18.69
CA LEU A 169 11.34 -5.30 18.50
C LEU A 169 11.28 -6.84 18.41
N THR A 170 10.58 -7.49 19.35
CA THR A 170 10.42 -8.96 19.35
C THR A 170 9.55 -9.44 18.19
N ALA A 171 8.51 -8.68 17.81
CA ALA A 171 7.64 -9.00 16.67
C ALA A 171 8.25 -8.66 15.30
N SER A 172 9.36 -7.90 15.26
CA SER A 172 9.96 -7.39 14.01
C SER A 172 10.21 -8.47 12.95
N PRO A 173 10.70 -9.69 13.26
CA PRO A 173 10.91 -10.73 12.24
C PRO A 173 9.61 -11.12 11.54
N GLY A 174 8.52 -11.21 12.29
CA GLY A 174 7.20 -11.53 11.77
C GLY A 174 6.60 -10.38 10.94
N ILE A 175 6.80 -9.12 11.38
CA ILE A 175 6.35 -7.94 10.61
C ILE A 175 7.11 -7.83 9.28
N PHE A 176 8.43 -8.02 9.28
CA PHE A 176 9.22 -8.06 8.04
C PHE A 176 8.75 -9.17 7.09
N SER A 177 8.42 -10.34 7.64
CA SER A 177 7.87 -11.45 6.85
C SER A 177 6.52 -11.11 6.24
N ALA A 178 5.64 -10.44 7.00
CA ALA A 178 4.34 -9.98 6.54
C ALA A 178 4.47 -9.05 5.33
N ILE A 179 5.35 -8.05 5.42
CA ILE A 179 5.60 -7.08 4.34
C ILE A 179 6.14 -7.79 3.09
N MET A 180 7.14 -8.68 3.24
CA MET A 180 7.72 -9.40 2.12
C MET A 180 6.73 -10.35 1.45
N MET A 181 5.92 -11.08 2.23
CA MET A 181 4.86 -11.94 1.69
C MET A 181 3.77 -11.13 0.98
N GLY A 182 3.39 -9.97 1.52
CA GLY A 182 2.45 -9.05 0.87
C GLY A 182 2.98 -8.55 -0.48
N LEU A 183 4.24 -8.12 -0.53
CA LEU A 183 4.88 -7.71 -1.78
C LEU A 183 4.99 -8.86 -2.78
N GLY A 184 5.34 -10.07 -2.33
CA GLY A 184 5.37 -11.27 -3.16
C GLY A 184 3.99 -11.58 -3.77
N ARG A 185 2.92 -11.47 -2.99
CA ARG A 185 1.54 -11.58 -3.49
C ARG A 185 1.23 -10.49 -4.52
N ALA A 186 1.69 -9.26 -4.29
CA ALA A 186 1.47 -8.15 -5.22
C ALA A 186 2.09 -8.42 -6.60
N VAL A 187 3.29 -8.99 -6.65
CA VAL A 187 3.97 -9.35 -7.91
C VAL A 187 3.20 -10.42 -8.69
N GLY A 188 2.58 -11.37 -7.98
CA GLY A 188 1.77 -12.44 -8.57
C GLY A 188 0.36 -12.00 -8.98
N GLU A 189 -0.09 -10.83 -8.52
CA GLU A 189 -1.44 -10.36 -8.79
C GLU A 189 -1.57 -9.96 -10.26
N THR A 190 -2.36 -10.74 -10.98
CA THR A 190 -2.48 -10.61 -12.44
C THR A 190 -3.77 -9.89 -12.83
N MET A 191 -4.83 -10.07 -12.03
CA MET A 191 -6.17 -9.59 -12.37
C MET A 191 -6.31 -8.08 -12.20
N ILE A 192 -5.73 -7.51 -11.15
CA ILE A 192 -5.76 -6.05 -10.94
C ILE A 192 -5.00 -5.35 -12.07
N VAL A 193 -3.82 -5.84 -12.41
CA VAL A 193 -2.97 -5.27 -13.47
C VAL A 193 -3.69 -5.33 -14.81
N LEU A 194 -4.22 -6.50 -15.21
CA LEU A 194 -4.96 -6.65 -16.46
C LEU A 194 -6.14 -5.69 -16.60
N MET A 195 -6.90 -5.49 -15.51
CA MET A 195 -8.11 -4.68 -15.55
C MET A 195 -7.84 -3.18 -15.48
N ALA A 196 -6.78 -2.76 -14.78
CA ALA A 196 -6.55 -1.35 -14.44
C ALA A 196 -5.44 -0.65 -15.23
N THR A 197 -4.55 -1.38 -15.94
CA THR A 197 -3.45 -0.75 -16.72
C THR A 197 -3.73 -0.53 -18.20
N GLY A 198 -4.90 -0.96 -18.69
CA GLY A 198 -5.22 -0.92 -20.13
C GLY A 198 -4.42 -1.90 -20.99
N ASN A 199 -3.44 -2.62 -20.42
CA ASN A 199 -2.58 -3.61 -21.09
C ASN A 199 -1.73 -3.01 -22.24
N THR A 200 -1.34 -1.73 -22.13
CA THR A 200 -0.47 -1.08 -23.13
C THR A 200 1.00 -1.49 -22.93
N PRO A 201 1.69 -2.05 -23.94
CA PRO A 201 3.09 -2.46 -23.84
C PRO A 201 4.04 -1.26 -24.01
N LEU A 202 3.92 -0.25 -23.17
CA LEU A 202 4.86 0.87 -23.10
C LEU A 202 6.07 0.45 -22.26
N MET A 203 7.26 0.83 -22.71
CA MET A 203 8.53 0.52 -22.04
C MET A 203 9.16 1.73 -21.35
N ASP A 204 8.43 2.84 -21.34
CA ASP A 204 8.83 4.08 -20.70
C ASP A 204 8.66 3.98 -19.18
N TRP A 205 9.51 4.69 -18.44
CA TRP A 205 9.50 4.68 -16.96
C TRP A 205 8.41 5.60 -16.37
N ASN A 206 7.40 5.93 -17.17
CA ASN A 206 6.34 6.85 -16.78
C ASN A 206 5.25 6.13 -15.97
N ILE A 207 5.02 6.59 -14.74
CA ILE A 207 4.01 6.01 -13.84
C ILE A 207 2.58 6.42 -14.25
N LEU A 208 2.45 7.46 -15.08
CA LEU A 208 1.19 8.00 -15.57
C LEU A 208 0.69 7.34 -16.85
N GLU A 209 1.42 6.37 -17.38
CA GLU A 209 1.05 5.59 -18.55
C GLU A 209 0.63 4.16 -18.19
N GLY A 210 -0.01 3.49 -19.15
CA GLY A 210 -0.31 2.07 -19.06
C GLY A 210 0.96 1.21 -18.97
N LEU A 211 0.83 0.04 -18.35
CA LEU A 211 1.90 -0.95 -18.27
C LEU A 211 1.40 -2.34 -18.67
N ARG A 212 2.30 -3.16 -19.18
CA ARG A 212 2.04 -4.56 -19.50
C ARG A 212 2.95 -5.47 -18.68
N SER A 213 2.39 -6.16 -17.69
CA SER A 213 3.16 -7.10 -16.89
C SER A 213 3.37 -8.43 -17.63
N LEU A 214 4.46 -9.14 -17.28
CA LEU A 214 4.68 -10.49 -17.80
C LEU A 214 3.53 -11.44 -17.45
N SER A 215 2.97 -11.32 -16.25
CA SER A 215 1.82 -12.11 -15.81
C SER A 215 0.57 -11.84 -16.65
N ALA A 216 0.29 -10.57 -16.97
CA ALA A 216 -0.81 -10.17 -17.84
C ALA A 216 -0.64 -10.72 -19.26
N THR A 217 0.56 -10.59 -19.82
CA THR A 217 0.88 -11.14 -21.15
C THR A 217 0.66 -12.64 -21.20
N ILE A 218 1.17 -13.39 -20.22
CA ILE A 218 0.98 -14.84 -20.16
C ILE A 218 -0.51 -15.20 -20.03
N ALA A 219 -1.25 -14.51 -19.16
CA ALA A 219 -2.66 -14.81 -18.92
C ALA A 219 -3.56 -14.57 -20.14
N VAL A 220 -3.25 -13.56 -20.96
CA VAL A 220 -4.06 -13.20 -22.13
C VAL A 220 -3.58 -13.91 -23.40
N GLU A 221 -2.27 -13.99 -23.65
CA GLU A 221 -1.74 -14.49 -24.93
C GLU A 221 -1.56 -16.01 -24.94
N LEU A 222 -1.33 -16.66 -23.79
CA LEU A 222 -1.10 -18.11 -23.76
C LEU A 222 -2.32 -18.93 -24.21
N PRO A 223 -3.57 -18.62 -23.79
CA PRO A 223 -4.75 -19.35 -24.25
C PRO A 223 -5.04 -19.15 -25.74
N GLU A 224 -4.69 -17.98 -26.29
CA GLU A 224 -4.94 -17.59 -27.69
C GLU A 224 -3.83 -18.07 -28.64
N SER A 225 -2.72 -18.60 -28.11
CA SER A 225 -1.57 -19.02 -28.91
C SER A 225 -1.68 -20.46 -29.40
N GLU A 226 -1.37 -20.69 -30.69
CA GLU A 226 -1.29 -22.03 -31.26
C GLU A 226 -0.19 -22.88 -30.58
N VAL A 227 -0.56 -24.09 -30.17
CA VAL A 227 0.33 -25.02 -29.48
C VAL A 227 1.51 -25.40 -30.38
N GLY A 228 2.73 -25.17 -29.89
CA GLY A 228 3.97 -25.52 -30.60
C GLY A 228 4.58 -24.40 -31.45
N SER A 229 3.87 -23.28 -31.62
CA SER A 229 4.39 -22.08 -32.30
C SER A 229 5.59 -21.46 -31.57
N SER A 230 6.37 -20.64 -32.27
CA SER A 230 7.49 -19.89 -31.67
C SER A 230 7.01 -18.96 -30.56
N HIS A 231 5.84 -18.34 -30.73
CA HIS A 231 5.25 -17.44 -29.73
C HIS A 231 4.83 -18.21 -28.46
N TYR A 232 4.21 -19.37 -28.60
CA TYR A 232 3.87 -20.25 -27.47
C TYR A 232 5.12 -20.63 -26.64
N ARG A 233 6.24 -20.93 -27.30
CA ARG A 233 7.51 -21.24 -26.61
C ARG A 233 8.09 -20.04 -25.87
N LEU A 234 7.97 -18.83 -26.44
CA LEU A 234 8.40 -17.58 -25.79
C LEU A 234 7.56 -17.27 -24.55
N LEU A 235 6.24 -17.50 -24.59
CA LEU A 235 5.37 -17.34 -23.43
C LEU A 235 5.70 -18.32 -22.31
N PHE A 236 6.01 -19.58 -22.65
CA PHE A 236 6.50 -20.56 -21.67
C PHE A 236 7.85 -20.16 -21.05
N LEU A 237 8.76 -19.62 -21.85
CA LEU A 237 10.03 -19.07 -21.34
C LEU A 237 9.77 -17.89 -20.40
N ALA A 238 8.88 -16.97 -20.76
CA ALA A 238 8.50 -15.84 -19.91
C ALA A 238 7.88 -16.33 -18.58
N ALA A 239 7.02 -17.35 -18.63
CA ALA A 239 6.45 -17.98 -17.44
C ALA A 239 7.52 -18.62 -16.54
N LEU A 240 8.51 -19.30 -17.14
CA LEU A 240 9.65 -19.86 -16.38
C LEU A 240 10.48 -18.75 -15.71
N ILE A 241 10.77 -17.66 -16.42
CA ILE A 241 11.50 -16.51 -15.86
C ILE A 241 10.73 -15.90 -14.69
N LEU A 242 9.42 -15.67 -14.86
CA LEU A 242 8.56 -15.13 -13.81
C LEU A 242 8.50 -16.07 -12.59
N PHE A 243 8.42 -17.38 -12.82
CA PHE A 243 8.47 -18.37 -11.75
C PHE A 243 9.80 -18.34 -10.99
N VAL A 244 10.94 -18.31 -11.69
CA VAL A 244 12.26 -18.25 -11.05
C VAL A 244 12.41 -16.95 -10.24
N PHE A 245 11.95 -15.83 -10.78
CA PHE A 245 11.98 -14.54 -10.09
C PHE A 245 11.13 -14.54 -8.82
N THR A 246 9.87 -14.96 -8.92
CA THR A 246 8.95 -15.02 -7.77
C THR A 246 9.44 -16.03 -6.72
N PHE A 247 9.96 -17.17 -7.14
CA PHE A 247 10.59 -18.15 -6.26
C PHE A 247 11.79 -17.55 -5.53
N ALA A 248 12.69 -16.83 -6.22
CA ALA A 248 13.86 -16.21 -5.62
C ALA A 248 13.48 -15.15 -4.57
N VAL A 249 12.50 -14.28 -4.87
CA VAL A 249 12.02 -13.26 -3.93
C VAL A 249 11.39 -13.90 -2.69
N ASN A 250 10.54 -14.91 -2.87
CA ASN A 250 9.88 -15.61 -1.77
C ASN A 250 10.89 -16.41 -0.92
N ALA A 251 11.88 -17.05 -1.55
CA ALA A 251 12.95 -17.75 -0.86
C ALA A 251 13.83 -16.79 -0.05
N LEU A 252 14.16 -15.62 -0.61
CA LEU A 252 14.90 -14.58 0.10
C LEU A 252 14.11 -14.05 1.31
N ALA A 253 12.80 -13.84 1.16
CA ALA A 253 11.93 -13.42 2.25
C ALA A 253 11.94 -14.41 3.42
N GLU A 254 11.82 -15.70 3.11
CA GLU A 254 11.87 -16.76 4.13
C GLU A 254 13.24 -16.87 4.79
N TRP A 255 14.32 -16.71 4.03
CA TRP A 255 15.68 -16.72 4.56
C TRP A 255 15.93 -15.54 5.52
N VAL A 256 15.48 -14.32 5.18
CA VAL A 256 15.57 -13.15 6.06
C VAL A 256 14.79 -13.37 7.35
N ARG A 257 13.58 -13.94 7.26
CA ARG A 257 12.76 -14.29 8.42
C ARG A 257 13.50 -15.20 9.39
N GLN A 258 14.12 -16.27 8.88
CA GLN A 258 14.85 -17.23 9.71
C GLN A 258 16.04 -16.57 10.40
N ARG A 259 16.85 -15.80 9.66
CA ARG A 259 17.99 -15.06 10.23
C ARG A 259 17.59 -14.10 11.35
N LEU A 260 16.51 -13.34 11.15
CA LEU A 260 16.03 -12.41 12.17
C LEU A 260 15.50 -13.19 13.40
N ARG A 261 14.74 -14.27 13.19
CA ARG A 261 14.24 -15.10 14.29
C ARG A 261 15.37 -15.67 15.14
N ASP A 262 16.44 -16.15 14.53
CA ASP A 262 17.58 -16.72 15.26
C ASP A 262 18.37 -15.64 16.03
N LYS A 263 18.54 -14.45 15.44
CA LYS A 263 19.20 -13.32 16.10
C LYS A 263 18.44 -12.85 17.35
N TYR A 264 17.11 -12.79 17.29
CA TYR A 264 16.29 -12.32 18.41
C TYR A 264 15.90 -13.41 19.41
N ARG A 265 16.04 -14.70 19.07
CA ARG A 265 15.94 -15.80 20.05
C ARG A 265 17.14 -15.87 21.00
N ALA A 266 18.26 -15.29 20.60
CA ALA A 266 19.50 -15.27 21.38
C ALA A 266 19.61 -14.08 22.36
N LEU A 267 18.64 -13.16 22.34
CA LEU A 267 18.48 -12.02 23.25
C LEU A 267 17.39 -12.32 24.27
#